data_AF-A0AAD5JCN5-F1
#
_entry.id   AF-A0AAD5JCN5-F1
#
_cell.length_a   1.000
_cell.length_b   1.000
_cell.length_c   1.000
_cell.angle_alpha   90.00
_cell.angle_beta   90.00
_cell.angle_gamma   90.00
#
_symmetry.space_group_name_H-M   'P 1'
#
loop_
_entity.id
_entity.type
_entity.pdbx_description
1 polymer ?
#
loop_
_entity_poly.entity_id
_entity_poly.type
_entity_poly.pdbx_seq_one_letter_code
_entity_poly.pdbx_strand_id
1 'polypeptide(L)'
;MPKTALLPSIFSNRMTDIEQPFRPREKLLEKQKYFQNIHKHTYLKGRFDMITSVAIPAALAASALFLIGRGVYNMSHGIGKKE
;
A
#
# COMPACT_ATOMS: atom_id res chain seq x y z
N MET A 1 14.99 -25.00 -52.28
CA MET A 1 14.89 -23.52 -52.20
C MET A 1 13.67 -23.08 -53.00
N PRO A 2 12.99 -21.95 -52.69
CA PRO A 2 13.40 -20.80 -51.87
C PRO A 2 12.37 -20.46 -50.76
N LYS A 3 12.53 -19.50 -49.83
CA LYS A 3 13.50 -18.43 -49.60
C LYS A 3 13.52 -18.12 -48.09
N THR A 4 14.72 -17.92 -47.60
CA THR A 4 15.11 -17.20 -46.41
C THR A 4 14.25 -15.95 -46.15
N ALA A 5 13.69 -15.81 -44.96
CA ALA A 5 13.46 -14.51 -44.34
C ALA A 5 14.25 -14.50 -43.04
N LEU A 6 15.51 -14.06 -43.15
CA LEU A 6 16.35 -13.68 -42.04
C LEU A 6 15.60 -12.58 -41.28
N LEU A 7 14.94 -12.92 -40.17
CA LEU A 7 14.68 -11.90 -39.17
C LEU A 7 16.06 -11.42 -38.71
N PRO A 8 16.37 -10.13 -38.88
CA PRO A 8 17.68 -9.64 -38.53
C PRO A 8 17.89 -9.89 -37.04
N SER A 9 19.06 -10.41 -36.69
CA SER A 9 19.63 -10.63 -35.36
C SER A 9 19.67 -9.38 -34.46
N ILE A 10 19.00 -8.30 -34.86
CA ILE A 10 18.88 -7.00 -34.21
C ILE A 10 18.05 -7.07 -32.91
N PHE A 11 17.24 -8.11 -32.69
CA PHE A 11 16.53 -8.30 -31.42
C PHE A 11 17.31 -9.11 -30.38
N SER A 12 18.40 -9.79 -30.74
CA SER A 12 19.19 -10.57 -29.77
C SER A 12 20.19 -9.71 -28.98
N ASN A 13 20.61 -8.56 -29.52
CA ASN A 13 21.68 -7.73 -28.93
C ASN A 13 21.18 -6.50 -28.15
N ARG A 14 19.86 -6.35 -27.92
CA ARG A 14 19.30 -5.22 -27.14
C ARG A 14 18.96 -5.56 -25.68
N MET A 15 19.39 -6.73 -25.20
CA MET A 15 18.97 -7.27 -23.90
C MET A 15 20.14 -7.68 -23.00
N THR A 16 21.33 -7.13 -23.23
CA THR A 16 22.54 -7.46 -22.47
C THR A 16 23.04 -6.33 -21.55
N ASP A 17 22.53 -5.10 -21.70
CA ASP A 17 22.80 -3.98 -20.78
C ASP A 17 21.53 -3.56 -20.01
N ILE A 18 20.71 -4.54 -19.58
CA ILE A 18 19.65 -4.25 -18.62
C ILE A 18 20.31 -4.22 -17.25
N GLU A 19 20.58 -3.01 -16.73
CA GLU A 19 20.98 -2.82 -15.34
C GLU A 19 20.04 -3.64 -14.45
N GLN A 20 20.61 -4.58 -13.69
CA GLN A 20 19.80 -5.36 -12.77
C GLN A 20 19.23 -4.40 -11.72
N PRO A 21 17.93 -4.48 -11.40
CA PRO A 21 17.33 -3.61 -10.40
C PRO A 21 18.15 -3.62 -9.10
N PHE A 22 18.19 -2.49 -8.38
CA PHE A 22 18.94 -2.32 -7.12
C PHE A 22 18.64 -3.38 -6.04
N ARG A 23 17.55 -4.14 -6.20
CA ARG A 23 17.20 -5.27 -5.35
C ARG A 23 17.00 -6.54 -6.19
N PRO A 24 17.48 -7.69 -5.70
CA PRO A 24 17.20 -8.99 -6.31
C PRO A 24 15.69 -9.26 -6.36
N ARG A 25 15.19 -9.84 -7.45
CA ARG A 25 13.75 -10.10 -7.65
C ARG A 25 13.22 -11.22 -6.77
N GLU A 26 14.09 -12.06 -6.23
CA GLU A 26 13.76 -13.16 -5.32
C GLU A 26 13.00 -12.66 -4.09
N LYS A 27 13.40 -11.50 -3.55
CA LYS A 27 12.72 -10.87 -2.40
C LYS A 27 11.29 -10.44 -2.74
N LEU A 28 11.05 -9.97 -3.95
CA LEU A 28 9.70 -9.62 -4.40
C LEU A 28 8.83 -10.86 -4.58
N LEU A 29 9.36 -11.91 -5.21
CA LEU A 29 8.66 -13.18 -5.39
C LEU A 29 8.29 -13.82 -4.04
N GLU A 30 9.17 -13.72 -3.04
CA GLU A 30 8.89 -14.18 -1.67
C GLU A 30 7.71 -13.42 -1.04
N LYS A 31 7.69 -12.09 -1.15
CA LYS A 31 6.57 -11.27 -0.66
C LYS A 31 5.28 -11.52 -1.42
N GLN A 32 5.36 -11.72 -2.74
CA GLN A 32 4.19 -12.08 -3.56
C GLN A 32 3.58 -13.40 -3.10
N LYS A 33 4.38 -14.45 -2.93
CA LYS A 33 3.91 -15.74 -2.40
C LYS A 33 3.28 -15.58 -1.01
N TYR A 34 3.93 -14.84 -0.11
CA TYR A 34 3.41 -14.56 1.23
C TYR A 34 2.04 -13.88 1.19
N PHE A 35 1.88 -12.77 0.46
CA PHE A 35 0.62 -12.00 0.44
C PHE A 35 -0.49 -12.60 -0.42
N GLN A 36 -0.15 -13.46 -1.40
CA GLN A 36 -1.13 -14.18 -2.22
C GLN A 36 -1.73 -15.37 -1.48
N ASN A 37 -0.98 -16.01 -0.57
CA ASN A 37 -1.47 -17.12 0.23
C ASN A 37 -2.34 -16.71 1.44
N ILE A 38 -2.55 -15.42 1.68
CA ILE A 38 -3.35 -14.92 2.81
C ILE A 38 -4.77 -14.59 2.34
N HIS A 39 -5.74 -15.32 2.89
CA HIS A 39 -7.17 -15.14 2.64
C HIS A 39 -7.78 -14.05 3.53
N LYS A 40 -7.28 -12.82 3.41
CA LYS A 40 -7.82 -11.61 4.08
C LYS A 40 -7.98 -10.47 3.06
N HIS A 41 -8.82 -9.49 3.40
CA HIS A 41 -8.89 -8.25 2.63
C HIS A 41 -7.54 -7.54 2.57
N THR A 42 -7.28 -6.80 1.50
CA THR A 42 -5.99 -6.18 1.18
C THR A 42 -5.37 -5.40 2.33
N TYR A 43 -6.18 -4.65 3.09
CA TYR A 43 -5.73 -3.83 4.21
C TYR A 43 -5.49 -4.60 5.52
N LEU A 44 -5.59 -5.94 5.53
CA LEU A 44 -5.39 -6.78 6.72
C LEU A 44 -4.41 -7.94 6.46
N LYS A 45 -3.69 -7.93 5.33
CA LYS A 45 -2.83 -9.04 4.94
C LYS A 45 -1.55 -9.09 5.77
N GLY A 46 -0.94 -7.94 6.02
CA GLY A 46 0.24 -7.82 6.88
C GLY A 46 -0.11 -7.83 8.37
N ARG A 47 0.80 -8.35 9.20
CA ARG A 47 0.70 -8.21 10.66
C ARG A 47 0.73 -6.73 11.09
N PHE A 48 1.54 -5.93 10.40
CA PHE A 48 1.62 -4.49 10.65
C PHE A 48 0.38 -3.74 10.17
N ASP A 49 -0.31 -4.26 9.16
CA ASP A 49 -1.52 -3.63 8.61
C ASP A 49 -2.62 -3.55 9.67
N MET A 50 -2.74 -4.54 10.56
CA MET A 50 -3.68 -4.47 11.69
C MET A 50 -3.45 -3.22 12.57
N ILE A 51 -2.19 -2.86 12.82
CA ILE A 51 -1.86 -1.69 13.65
C ILE A 51 -2.17 -0.40 12.87
N THR A 52 -1.73 -0.34 11.61
CA THR A 52 -1.81 0.88 10.79
C THR A 52 -3.19 1.16 10.23
N SER A 53 -4.00 0.13 9.95
CA SER A 53 -5.30 0.25 9.33
C SER A 53 -6.47 0.12 10.30
N VAL A 54 -6.26 -0.46 11.49
CA VAL A 54 -7.33 -0.65 12.49
C VAL A 54 -7.05 0.16 13.76
N ALA A 55 -5.96 -0.14 14.47
CA ALA A 55 -5.74 0.43 15.79
C ALA A 55 -5.54 1.97 15.76
N ILE A 56 -4.62 2.45 14.92
CA ILE A 56 -4.32 3.89 14.81
C ILE A 56 -5.55 4.66 14.29
N PRO A 57 -6.18 4.28 13.16
CA PRO A 57 -7.34 5.01 12.66
C PRO A 57 -8.54 4.97 13.60
N ALA A 58 -8.79 3.83 14.29
CA ALA A 58 -9.90 3.74 15.23
C ALA A 58 -9.71 4.64 16.45
N ALA A 59 -8.51 4.65 17.05
CA ALA A 59 -8.21 5.53 18.18
C ALA A 59 -8.31 7.01 17.78
N LEU A 60 -7.79 7.36 16.60
CA LEU A 60 -7.87 8.71 16.07
C LEU A 60 -9.31 9.13 15.77
N ALA A 61 -10.10 8.27 15.13
CA ALA A 61 -11.50 8.54 14.82
C ALA A 61 -12.34 8.69 16.10
N ALA A 62 -12.17 7.80 17.07
CA ALA A 62 -12.88 7.87 18.34
C ALA A 62 -12.58 9.17 19.11
N SER A 63 -11.30 9.53 19.23
CA SER A 63 -10.89 10.77 19.89
C SER A 63 -11.38 12.01 19.15
N ALA A 64 -11.28 12.03 17.83
CA ALA A 64 -11.79 13.14 17.01
C ALA A 64 -13.30 13.30 17.15
N LEU A 65 -14.08 12.21 17.04
CA LEU A 65 -15.54 12.24 17.19
C LEU A 65 -15.95 12.70 18.60
N PHE A 66 -15.24 12.25 19.64
CA PHE A 66 -15.48 12.71 21.00
C PHE A 66 -15.28 14.22 21.14
N LEU A 67 -14.16 14.74 20.62
CA LEU A 67 -13.85 16.17 20.69
C LEU A 67 -14.84 17.01 19.86
N ILE A 68 -15.22 16.53 18.68
CA ILE A 68 -16.24 17.17 17.84
C ILE A 68 -17.58 17.22 18.59
N GLY A 69 -18.03 16.09 19.14
CA GLY A 69 -19.29 16.02 19.89
C GLY A 69 -19.29 16.97 21.09
N ARG A 70 -18.20 16.98 21.86
CA ARG A 70 -18.03 17.92 22.98
C ARG A 70 -18.04 19.38 22.51
N GLY A 71 -17.37 19.68 21.40
CA GLY A 71 -17.33 21.01 20.81
C GLY A 71 -18.73 21.50 20.43
N VAL A 72 -19.48 20.67 19.70
CA VAL A 72 -20.87 20.95 19.32
C VAL A 72 -21.75 21.14 20.54
N TYR A 73 -21.65 20.27 21.53
CA TYR A 73 -22.41 20.37 22.79
C TYR A 73 -22.13 21.69 23.53
N ASN A 74 -20.84 22.06 23.66
CA ASN A 74 -20.46 23.30 24.33
C ASN A 74 -20.98 24.53 23.58
N MET A 75 -20.86 24.53 22.25
CA MET A 75 -21.38 25.62 21.40
C MET A 75 -22.91 25.74 21.51
N SER A 76 -23.65 24.62 21.50
CA SER A 76 -25.12 24.62 21.57
C SER A 76 -25.66 25.06 22.94
N HIS A 77 -24.89 24.85 24.00
CA HIS A 77 -25.28 25.24 25.37
C HIS A 77 -24.63 26.55 25.83
N GLY A 78 -23.84 27.22 24.99
CA GLY A 78 -23.13 28.45 25.33
C GLY A 78 -22.08 28.29 26.43
N ILE A 79 -21.57 27.07 26.64
CA ILE A 79 -20.60 26.71 27.68
C ILE A 79 -19.17 26.95 27.17
N GLY A 80 -18.27 27.37 28.06
CA GLY A 80 -16.84 27.49 27.74
C GLY A 80 -16.44 28.82 27.08
N LYS A 81 -17.25 29.86 27.25
CA LYS A 81 -16.85 31.24 26.93
C LYS A 81 -15.71 31.65 27.85
N LYS A 82 -14.68 32.28 27.28
CA LYS A 82 -13.71 33.04 28.07
C LYS A 82 -14.36 34.35 28.51
N GLU A 83 -13.95 34.86 29.66
CA GLU A 83 -14.31 36.21 30.12
C GLU A 83 -13.90 37.28 29.11
#